data_AF-A0A7W0KZE5-F1
#
_entry.id   AF-A0A7W0KZE5-F1
#
_cell.length_a   1.000
_cell.length_b   1.000
_cell.length_c   1.000
_cell.angle_alpha   90.00
_cell.angle_beta   90.00
_cell.angle_gamma   90.00
#
_symmetry.space_group_name_H-M   'P 1'
#
loop_
_entity.id
_entity.type
_entity.pdbx_description
1 polymer ?
#
loop_
_entity_poly.entity_id
_entity_poly.type
_entity_poly.pdbx_seq_one_letter_code
_entity_poly.pdbx_strand_id
1 'polypeptide(L)'
;MAVEPASPKRRRIGLILAAVLVLVAGAAAVFVAVGGDDNDESAATTSATAVIVAPADLPAATRTPDGLGDDDELDALARRCYEGDMRSCDRLWEDAEQGTEYLDYGDTCAGRQPAATQAYCVNTFPD
;
A
#
# COMPACT_ATOMS: atom_id res chain seq x y z
N MET A 1 38.64 7.98 -21.66
CA MET A 1 37.32 7.34 -21.41
C MET A 1 37.56 6.32 -20.31
N ALA A 2 37.47 6.75 -19.06
CA ALA A 2 37.67 5.88 -17.90
C ALA A 2 36.28 5.66 -17.29
N VAL A 3 35.85 4.40 -17.29
CA VAL A 3 34.61 3.94 -16.65
C VAL A 3 34.87 3.93 -15.14
N GLU A 4 34.09 4.71 -14.39
CA GLU A 4 34.10 4.67 -12.93
C GLU A 4 33.42 3.39 -12.42
N PRO A 5 34.02 2.65 -11.48
CA PRO A 5 33.41 1.46 -10.90
C PRO A 5 32.28 1.81 -9.93
N ALA A 6 31.15 1.11 -10.10
CA ALA A 6 29.95 1.19 -9.31
C ALA A 6 30.20 1.06 -7.79
N SER A 7 29.54 1.93 -7.02
CA SER A 7 29.60 1.97 -5.56
C SER A 7 28.80 0.82 -4.92
N PRO A 8 29.35 0.07 -3.96
CA PRO A 8 28.62 -0.97 -3.23
C PRO A 8 27.80 -0.37 -2.08
N LYS A 9 26.47 -0.25 -2.23
CA LYS A 9 25.57 0.18 -1.15
C LYS A 9 25.42 -0.96 -0.13
N ARG A 10 25.78 -0.63 1.11
CA ARG A 10 26.05 -1.55 2.21
C ARG A 10 24.79 -2.31 2.64
N ARG A 11 24.93 -3.63 2.75
CA ARG A 11 24.01 -4.57 3.42
C ARG A 11 23.63 -4.05 4.81
N ARG A 12 22.35 -3.72 5.01
CA ARG A 12 21.73 -3.69 6.34
C ARG A 12 20.70 -4.81 6.38
N ILE A 13 21.21 -6.03 6.52
CA ILE A 13 20.42 -7.24 6.73
C ILE A 13 20.24 -7.41 8.23
N GLY A 14 18.97 -7.51 8.64
CA GLY A 14 18.52 -8.29 9.80
C GLY A 14 18.61 -7.59 11.16
N LEU A 15 17.47 -7.15 11.70
CA LEU A 15 16.97 -7.63 13.01
C LEU A 15 15.59 -7.02 13.37
N ILE A 16 14.48 -7.35 12.69
CA ILE A 16 13.13 -7.12 13.26
C ILE A 16 12.21 -8.31 12.96
N LEU A 17 12.66 -9.51 13.34
CA LEU A 17 11.83 -10.72 13.41
C LEU A 17 11.80 -11.19 14.86
N ALA A 18 10.96 -10.57 15.71
CA ALA A 18 10.56 -11.12 17.01
C ALA A 18 9.42 -10.31 17.62
N ALA A 19 8.17 -10.49 17.16
CA ALA A 19 6.97 -10.28 17.98
C ALA A 19 5.67 -10.75 17.27
N VAL A 20 5.66 -11.98 16.72
CA VAL A 20 4.42 -12.68 16.37
C VAL A 20 4.55 -14.06 17.00
N LEU A 21 3.84 -14.36 18.11
CA LEU A 21 3.43 -15.73 18.47
C LEU A 21 2.62 -15.95 19.78
N VAL A 22 1.86 -14.99 20.31
CA VAL A 22 0.83 -15.31 21.32
C VAL A 22 -0.28 -14.28 21.13
N LEU A 23 -1.44 -14.60 20.56
CA LEU A 23 -2.57 -15.18 21.29
C LEU A 23 -3.64 -15.63 20.27
N VAL A 24 -3.57 -16.88 19.82
CA VAL A 24 -4.70 -17.56 19.19
C VAL A 24 -4.89 -18.88 19.94
N ALA A 25 -6.14 -19.13 20.33
CA ALA A 25 -6.69 -20.31 21.03
C ALA A 25 -6.85 -20.18 22.56
N GLY A 26 -8.06 -19.77 22.96
CA GLY A 26 -8.59 -19.86 24.31
C GLY A 26 -10.10 -19.67 24.30
N ALA A 27 -10.80 -20.61 23.67
CA ALA A 27 -12.25 -20.63 23.61
C ALA A 27 -12.89 -20.91 24.98
N ALA A 28 -14.08 -20.33 25.16
CA ALA A 28 -15.19 -20.80 25.99
C ALA A 28 -15.08 -20.74 27.53
N ALA A 29 -15.92 -19.84 28.07
CA ALA A 29 -16.68 -19.96 29.32
C ALA A 29 -15.94 -19.94 30.66
N VAL A 30 -15.75 -18.73 31.21
CA VAL A 30 -15.99 -18.48 32.64
C VAL A 30 -16.89 -17.25 32.75
N PHE A 31 -18.19 -17.53 32.89
CA PHE A 31 -19.22 -16.56 33.22
C PHE A 31 -19.13 -16.28 34.73
N VAL A 32 -18.50 -15.16 35.12
CA VAL A 32 -18.62 -14.59 36.48
C VAL A 32 -19.24 -13.21 36.34
N ALA A 33 -20.53 -13.15 36.64
CA ALA A 33 -21.35 -11.96 36.64
C ALA A 33 -20.95 -11.02 37.79
N VAL A 34 -20.54 -9.79 37.45
CA VAL A 34 -20.79 -8.58 38.24
C VAL A 34 -21.13 -7.47 37.24
N GLY A 35 -22.30 -6.86 37.44
CA GLY A 35 -23.02 -6.08 36.44
C GLY A 35 -22.34 -4.79 35.97
N GLY A 36 -22.67 -4.44 34.73
CA GLY A 36 -22.43 -3.16 34.10
C GLY A 36 -23.45 -2.97 32.98
N ASP A 37 -24.28 -1.95 33.17
CA ASP A 37 -25.26 -1.29 32.31
C ASP A 37 -25.27 -1.56 30.79
N ASP A 38 -26.52 -1.66 30.33
CA ASP A 38 -27.10 -1.17 29.07
C ASP A 38 -26.76 -1.82 27.72
N ASN A 39 -27.86 -2.17 27.06
CA ASN A 39 -27.95 -2.68 25.70
C ASN A 39 -27.50 -1.62 24.69
N ASP A 40 -26.54 -1.96 23.83
CA ASP A 40 -26.51 -1.48 22.45
C ASP A 40 -25.95 -2.57 21.54
N GLU A 41 -26.88 -3.38 21.02
CA GLU A 41 -26.78 -3.94 19.68
C GLU A 41 -26.57 -2.77 18.71
N SER A 42 -25.33 -2.49 18.36
CA SER A 42 -25.00 -1.85 17.11
C SER A 42 -24.13 -2.79 16.31
N ALA A 43 -24.81 -3.70 15.61
CA ALA A 43 -24.42 -4.07 14.27
C ALA A 43 -24.35 -2.80 13.41
N ALA A 44 -23.30 -2.01 13.59
CA ALA A 44 -22.88 -1.06 12.59
C ALA A 44 -22.23 -1.87 11.48
N THR A 45 -23.08 -2.36 10.56
CA THR A 45 -22.74 -2.33 9.13
C THR A 45 -22.41 -0.87 8.82
N THR A 46 -21.17 -0.47 9.11
CA THR A 46 -20.61 0.72 8.49
C THR A 46 -20.35 0.27 7.06
N SER A 47 -21.36 0.44 6.21
CA SER A 47 -21.11 0.72 4.81
C SER A 47 -20.15 1.90 4.80
N ALA A 48 -18.86 1.59 4.73
CA ALA A 48 -17.85 2.54 4.35
C ALA A 48 -18.10 2.86 2.87
N THR A 49 -19.07 3.73 2.62
CA THR A 49 -18.92 4.65 1.50
C THR A 49 -17.74 5.53 1.90
N ALA A 50 -16.53 5.03 1.64
CA ALA A 50 -15.37 5.88 1.52
C ALA A 50 -15.75 6.87 0.41
N VAL A 51 -16.11 8.08 0.80
CA VAL A 51 -16.15 9.19 -0.15
C VAL A 51 -14.67 9.44 -0.44
N ILE A 52 -14.15 8.70 -1.41
CA ILE A 52 -12.89 8.98 -2.09
C ILE A 52 -13.14 10.30 -2.83
N VAL A 53 -12.97 11.40 -2.11
CA VAL A 53 -12.72 12.69 -2.74
C VAL A 53 -11.32 12.55 -3.33
N ALA A 54 -11.24 12.05 -4.55
CA ALA A 54 -10.04 12.20 -5.34
C ALA A 54 -9.64 13.69 -5.28
N PRO A 55 -8.34 14.03 -5.18
CA PRO A 55 -7.91 15.41 -5.30
C PRO A 55 -8.53 15.96 -6.58
N ALA A 56 -9.19 17.13 -6.50
CA ALA A 56 -10.05 17.62 -7.58
C ALA A 56 -9.29 17.83 -8.92
N ASP A 57 -7.97 17.82 -8.88
CA ASP A 57 -7.06 18.02 -10.00
C ASP A 57 -6.27 16.76 -10.42
N LEU A 58 -6.43 15.63 -9.72
CA LEU A 58 -5.75 14.39 -10.08
C LEU A 58 -6.50 13.70 -11.24
N PRO A 59 -5.90 13.54 -12.44
CA PRO A 59 -6.55 12.85 -13.55
C PRO A 59 -6.85 11.41 -13.17
N ALA A 60 -8.03 10.87 -13.49
CA ALA A 60 -8.41 9.51 -13.10
C ALA A 60 -7.37 8.44 -13.49
N ALA A 61 -7.19 7.42 -12.63
CA ALA A 61 -6.37 6.25 -12.96
C ALA A 61 -6.93 5.55 -14.20
N THR A 62 -6.05 5.08 -15.07
CA THR A 62 -6.45 4.39 -16.32
C THR A 62 -6.16 2.89 -16.30
N ARG A 63 -5.33 2.42 -15.36
CA ARG A 63 -5.09 0.99 -15.08
C ARG A 63 -5.66 0.63 -13.71
N THR A 64 -6.32 -0.52 -13.61
CA THR A 64 -6.76 -1.08 -12.33
C THR A 64 -5.62 -1.85 -11.66
N PRO A 65 -5.60 -1.97 -10.32
CA PRO A 65 -4.52 -2.63 -9.58
C PRO A 65 -4.68 -4.16 -9.54
N ASP A 66 -5.17 -4.78 -10.61
CA ASP A 66 -5.44 -6.22 -10.68
C ASP A 66 -4.37 -6.93 -11.50
N GLY A 67 -3.95 -8.12 -11.07
CA GLY A 67 -3.06 -8.99 -11.84
C GLY A 67 -1.63 -8.45 -12.01
N LEU A 68 -1.16 -7.63 -11.07
CA LEU A 68 0.20 -7.07 -11.08
C LEU A 68 1.25 -8.06 -10.53
N GLY A 69 0.80 -9.03 -9.73
CA GLY A 69 1.62 -10.06 -9.10
C GLY A 69 0.87 -10.75 -7.97
N ASP A 70 1.62 -11.38 -7.06
CA ASP A 70 1.10 -12.15 -5.92
C ASP A 70 1.63 -11.63 -4.57
N ASP A 71 2.09 -10.37 -4.52
CA ASP A 71 2.65 -9.78 -3.29
C ASP A 71 1.63 -8.87 -2.61
N ASP A 72 1.13 -9.31 -1.44
CA ASP A 72 0.10 -8.61 -0.69
C ASP A 72 0.49 -7.18 -0.27
N GLU A 73 1.78 -6.92 0.00
CA GLU A 73 2.27 -5.60 0.41
C GLU A 73 2.30 -4.64 -0.78
N LEU A 74 2.79 -5.11 -1.93
CA LEU A 74 2.78 -4.35 -3.18
C LEU A 74 1.36 -4.14 -3.71
N ASP A 75 0.46 -5.12 -3.58
CA ASP A 75 -0.96 -4.98 -3.92
C ASP A 75 -1.64 -3.90 -3.06
N ALA A 76 -1.29 -3.82 -1.78
CA ALA A 76 -1.81 -2.77 -0.91
C ALA A 76 -1.32 -1.37 -1.33
N LEU A 77 -0.08 -1.25 -1.82
CA LEU A 77 0.44 -0.01 -2.39
C LEU A 77 -0.24 0.34 -3.71
N ALA A 78 -0.43 -0.63 -4.61
CA ALA A 78 -1.09 -0.44 -5.90
C ALA A 78 -2.54 0.04 -5.74
N ARG A 79 -3.29 -0.49 -4.77
CA ARG A 79 -4.64 -0.02 -4.45
C ARG A 79 -4.66 1.43 -3.97
N ARG A 80 -3.77 1.82 -3.06
CA ARG A 80 -3.68 3.22 -2.61
C ARG A 80 -3.25 4.17 -3.74
N CYS A 81 -2.31 3.71 -4.58
CA CYS A 81 -1.90 4.44 -5.79
C CYS A 81 -3.10 4.67 -6.74
N TYR A 82 -3.93 3.64 -6.94
CA TYR A 82 -5.18 3.74 -7.72
C TYR A 82 -6.17 4.75 -7.12
N GLU A 83 -6.30 4.76 -5.79
CA GLU A 83 -7.17 5.68 -5.05
C GLU A 83 -6.68 7.13 -5.06
N GLY A 84 -5.42 7.36 -5.45
CA GLY A 84 -4.84 8.69 -5.66
C GLY A 84 -3.72 9.07 -4.71
N ASP A 85 -3.27 8.18 -3.83
CA ASP A 85 -2.09 8.43 -3.00
C ASP A 85 -0.81 8.30 -3.85
N MET A 86 -0.32 9.43 -4.35
CA MET A 86 0.87 9.48 -5.20
C MET A 86 2.14 9.05 -4.48
N ARG A 87 2.22 9.16 -3.15
CA ARG A 87 3.34 8.60 -2.37
C ARG A 87 3.31 7.07 -2.38
N SER A 88 2.12 6.46 -2.41
CA SER A 88 2.00 5.01 -2.55
C SER A 88 2.42 4.54 -3.94
N CYS A 89 2.18 5.31 -5.01
CA CYS A 89 2.72 5.01 -6.35
C CYS A 89 4.25 5.04 -6.36
N ASP A 90 4.84 6.08 -5.79
CA ASP A 90 6.31 6.23 -5.74
C ASP A 90 6.95 5.11 -4.93
N ARG A 91 6.38 4.77 -3.76
CA ARG A 91 6.87 3.64 -2.97
C ARG A 91 6.74 2.32 -3.74
N LEU A 92 5.62 2.10 -4.45
CA LEU A 92 5.45 0.90 -5.26
C LEU A 92 6.57 0.76 -6.30
N TRP A 93 6.95 1.86 -6.96
CA TRP A 93 8.05 1.87 -7.91
C TRP A 93 9.42 1.62 -7.24
N GLU A 94 9.64 2.13 -6.03
CA GLU A 94 10.89 1.91 -5.29
C GLU A 94 11.04 0.49 -4.74
N ASP A 95 9.95 -0.12 -4.29
CA ASP A 95 9.94 -1.43 -3.63
C ASP A 95 9.80 -2.59 -4.64
N ALA A 96 9.20 -2.35 -5.81
CA ALA A 96 9.02 -3.38 -6.83
C ALA A 96 10.33 -3.84 -7.47
N GLU A 97 10.40 -5.15 -7.77
CA GLU A 97 11.53 -5.70 -8.52
C GLU A 97 11.52 -5.23 -9.97
N GLN A 98 12.72 -5.08 -10.55
CA GLN A 98 12.87 -4.67 -11.94
C GLN A 98 12.17 -5.65 -12.91
N GLY A 99 11.39 -5.10 -13.84
CA GLY A 99 10.69 -5.88 -14.86
C GLY A 99 9.38 -6.54 -14.40
N THR A 100 8.88 -6.19 -13.20
CA THR A 100 7.55 -6.60 -12.74
C THR A 100 6.46 -5.61 -13.19
N GLU A 101 5.20 -6.06 -13.25
CA GLU A 101 4.07 -5.17 -13.54
C GLU A 101 3.86 -4.14 -12.41
N TYR A 102 4.22 -4.46 -11.16
CA TYR A 102 4.20 -3.47 -10.06
C TYR A 102 5.08 -2.25 -10.36
N LEU A 103 6.28 -2.49 -10.93
CA LEU A 103 7.20 -1.41 -11.28
C LEU A 103 6.59 -0.50 -12.37
N ASP A 104 6.07 -1.09 -13.46
CA ASP A 104 5.41 -0.32 -14.54
C ASP A 104 4.16 0.42 -14.04
N TYR A 105 3.40 -0.21 -13.16
CA TYR A 105 2.22 0.39 -12.55
C TYR A 105 2.55 1.60 -11.67
N GLY A 106 3.61 1.49 -10.86
CA GLY A 106 4.13 2.61 -10.06
C GLY A 106 4.70 3.73 -10.92
N ASP A 107 5.50 3.39 -11.93
CA ASP A 107 6.15 4.33 -12.87
C ASP A 107 5.12 5.19 -13.62
N THR A 108 4.01 4.57 -14.03
CA THR A 108 2.92 5.25 -14.75
C THR A 108 1.94 5.97 -13.82
N CYS A 109 2.14 5.95 -12.50
CA CYS A 109 1.20 6.45 -11.48
C CYS A 109 -0.22 5.91 -11.67
N ALA A 110 -0.38 4.59 -11.75
CA ALA A 110 -1.65 3.93 -12.11
C ALA A 110 -2.20 4.34 -13.50
N GLY A 111 -1.30 4.60 -14.45
CA GLY A 111 -1.63 5.01 -15.81
C GLY A 111 -2.03 6.49 -15.98
N ARG A 112 -1.72 7.36 -15.00
CA ARG A 112 -1.95 8.82 -15.09
C ARG A 112 -0.84 9.52 -15.87
N GLN A 113 0.33 8.91 -16.00
CA GLN A 113 1.44 9.40 -16.84
C GLN A 113 2.01 8.29 -17.74
N PRO A 114 2.75 8.65 -18.81
CA PRO A 114 3.52 7.69 -19.59
C PRO A 114 4.58 6.98 -18.72
N ALA A 115 5.02 5.80 -19.16
CA ALA A 115 6.17 5.13 -18.54
C ALA A 115 7.48 5.89 -18.84
N ALA A 116 8.48 5.67 -17.99
CA ALA A 116 9.85 6.14 -18.06
C ALA A 116 9.99 7.67 -18.18
N THR A 117 9.10 8.43 -17.54
CA THR A 117 9.19 9.90 -17.48
C THR A 117 10.35 10.38 -16.59
N GLN A 118 10.91 9.49 -15.76
CA GLN A 118 11.95 9.80 -14.77
C GLN A 118 11.49 10.82 -13.72
N ALA A 119 10.17 10.96 -13.54
CA ALA A 119 9.55 11.85 -12.57
C ALA A 119 8.70 11.06 -11.58
N TYR A 120 8.91 11.33 -10.29
CA TYR A 120 8.06 10.81 -9.22
C TYR A 120 6.63 11.36 -9.33
N CYS A 121 5.67 10.50 -9.03
CA CYS A 121 4.24 10.78 -9.05
C CYS A 121 3.88 11.97 -8.16
N VAL A 122 4.47 12.11 -6.97
CA VAL A 122 4.21 13.25 -6.08
C VAL A 122 4.66 14.60 -6.64
N ASN A 123 5.63 14.60 -7.55
CA ASN A 123 6.10 15.83 -8.19
C ASN A 123 5.25 16.19 -9.41
N THR A 124 4.77 15.17 -10.14
CA THR A 124 3.91 15.33 -11.31
C THR A 124 2.47 15.69 -10.90
N PHE A 125 2.00 15.11 -9.80
CA PHE A 125 0.65 15.27 -9.28
C PHE A 125 0.69 15.63 -7.78
N PRO A 126 1.04 16.89 -7.45
CA PRO A 126 1.00 17.36 -6.07
C PRO A 126 -0.44 17.51 -5.57
N ASP A 127 -0.65 17.24 -4.27
CA ASP A 127 -1.91 17.47 -3.54
C ASP A 127 -2.29 18.96 -3.42
#